data_AF-A0A813JK49-F1
#
_entry.id   AF-A0A813JK49-F1
#
_cell.length_a   1.000
_cell.length_b   1.000
_cell.length_c   1.000
_cell.angle_alpha   90.00
_cell.angle_beta   90.00
_cell.angle_gamma   90.00
#
_symmetry.space_group_name_H-M   'P 1'
#
loop_
_entity.id
_entity.type
_entity.pdbx_description
1 polymer ?
#
loop_
_entity_poly.entity_id
_entity_poly.type
_entity_poly.pdbx_seq_one_letter_code
_entity_poly.pdbx_strand_id
1 'polypeptide(L)'
;MALSQKSAGRSNLAIWICFSAVILWRWSCDATQKRVTFIGIPARPALDGISRTQLVRNAGLTSTASQCDLGCREGSFAKGLCRKARRLRGILRSAAAEDDETIVPIGPFCPFVSDSFVNMEACMEEGHRKNMERIINRVDQLAEEAMPDTQEQLRLGQEMREADSKWRANLMQMRYAEDFQTRELFEFTEAHLRHLGVSIAEVESFASWQADVLESFGRRQLPPTPSVDPSSDKVFHLRGVLDSLRLGGKHTVAMSFAPPKAMDSPVVQEELQKLERDHAALINFGQRYGAFDSGGKKIFLDQVSMIEERWAVYLARFRLMGEPVPSYMSGASDLLKRLGLTASRAEKLVSEAHDLMRKKADQDV
;
A
#
# COMPACT_ATOMS: atom_id res chain seq x y z
N MET A 1 -2.04 38.03 -7.40
CA MET A 1 -0.72 37.39 -7.50
C MET A 1 -0.88 35.93 -7.14
N ALA A 2 -1.05 35.09 -8.17
CA ALA A 2 -1.07 33.64 -8.08
C ALA A 2 -0.20 33.12 -9.23
N LEU A 3 0.34 31.90 -9.07
CA LEU A 3 1.45 31.22 -9.78
C LEU A 3 2.69 31.20 -8.88
N SER A 4 3.42 30.11 -8.65
CA SER A 4 3.42 28.76 -9.21
C SER A 4 4.41 27.94 -8.37
N GLN A 5 3.98 26.83 -7.75
CA GLN A 5 4.86 25.85 -7.12
C GLN A 5 4.34 24.43 -7.39
N LYS A 6 4.51 23.97 -8.64
CA LYS A 6 4.37 22.55 -9.02
C LYS A 6 5.44 22.22 -10.07
N SER A 7 6.69 21.98 -9.67
CA SER A 7 7.68 21.36 -10.58
C SER A 7 8.86 20.62 -9.93
N ALA A 8 9.04 20.63 -8.60
CA ALA A 8 10.27 20.08 -8.00
C ALA A 8 10.44 18.55 -8.11
N GLY A 9 9.37 17.77 -8.31
CA GLY A 9 9.43 16.30 -8.30
C GLY A 9 9.86 15.64 -9.62
N ARG A 10 9.91 16.35 -10.76
CA ARG A 10 10.29 15.76 -12.06
C ARG A 10 11.79 15.85 -12.37
N SER A 11 12.53 16.69 -11.66
CA SER A 11 13.93 17.04 -11.95
C SER A 11 14.91 15.92 -11.60
N ASN A 12 14.70 15.23 -10.47
CA ASN A 12 15.66 14.25 -9.95
C ASN A 12 15.65 12.92 -10.73
N LEU A 13 14.59 12.64 -11.49
CA LEU A 13 14.45 11.42 -12.28
C LEU A 13 15.05 11.55 -13.69
N ALA A 14 14.92 12.73 -14.32
CA ALA A 14 15.66 13.01 -15.55
C ALA A 14 17.17 12.87 -15.32
N ILE A 15 17.64 13.20 -14.11
CA ILE A 15 19.03 13.01 -13.71
C ILE A 15 19.37 11.52 -13.61
N TRP A 16 18.57 10.64 -13.00
CA TRP A 16 18.89 9.20 -12.89
C TRP A 16 18.71 8.38 -14.18
N ILE A 17 17.73 8.68 -15.02
CA ILE A 17 17.59 8.05 -16.34
C ILE A 17 18.71 8.53 -17.25
N CYS A 18 19.07 9.82 -17.21
CA CYS A 18 20.28 10.32 -17.86
C CYS A 18 21.55 9.76 -17.22
N PHE A 19 21.62 9.51 -15.91
CA PHE A 19 22.81 8.95 -15.25
C PHE A 19 22.99 7.49 -15.64
N SER A 20 21.91 6.71 -15.67
CA SER A 20 21.91 5.32 -16.13
C SER A 20 22.23 5.23 -17.62
N ALA A 21 21.66 6.12 -18.46
CA ALA A 21 21.95 6.20 -19.89
C ALA A 21 23.36 6.75 -20.20
N VAL A 22 23.85 7.73 -19.45
CA VAL A 22 25.20 8.32 -19.59
C VAL A 22 26.26 7.38 -19.04
N ILE A 23 26.00 6.64 -17.97
CA ILE A 23 26.91 5.61 -17.46
C ILE A 23 26.91 4.41 -18.40
N LEU A 24 25.77 3.90 -18.87
CA LEU A 24 25.73 2.85 -19.90
C LEU A 24 26.40 3.31 -21.21
N TRP A 25 26.24 4.57 -21.62
CA TRP A 25 26.89 5.13 -22.80
C TRP A 25 28.40 5.34 -22.59
N ARG A 26 28.83 5.81 -21.41
CA ARG A 26 30.25 6.03 -21.08
C ARG A 26 31.00 4.72 -20.87
N TRP A 27 30.35 3.70 -20.31
CA TRP A 27 30.87 2.34 -20.20
C TRP A 27 30.90 1.64 -21.58
N SER A 28 29.92 1.92 -22.46
CA SER A 28 29.95 1.49 -23.86
C SER A 28 31.05 2.19 -24.69
N CYS A 29 31.37 3.45 -24.38
CA CYS A 29 32.47 4.20 -25.00
C CYS A 29 33.87 3.77 -24.49
N ASP A 30 34.02 3.45 -23.21
CA ASP A 30 35.28 2.89 -22.67
C ASP A 30 35.54 1.46 -23.18
N ALA A 31 34.48 0.66 -23.36
CA ALA A 31 34.59 -0.68 -23.93
C ALA A 31 34.92 -0.69 -25.44
N THR A 32 34.65 0.40 -26.17
CA THR A 32 34.86 0.49 -27.63
C THR A 32 36.12 1.25 -28.05
N GLN A 33 37.00 1.65 -27.13
CA GLN A 33 38.27 2.30 -27.45
C GLN A 33 39.36 1.35 -28.03
N LYS A 34 38.94 0.35 -28.81
CA LYS A 34 39.78 -0.35 -29.78
C LYS A 34 39.15 -0.22 -31.18
N ARG A 35 39.63 0.80 -31.91
CA ARG A 35 39.56 1.03 -33.37
C ARG A 35 38.20 0.80 -34.04
N VAL A 36 37.56 1.90 -34.44
CA VAL A 36 36.72 1.90 -35.64
C VAL A 36 36.97 3.16 -36.46
N THR A 37 37.51 2.95 -37.65
CA THR A 37 37.63 3.89 -38.77
C THR A 37 36.25 4.36 -39.22
N PHE A 38 36.08 5.68 -39.33
CA PHE A 38 34.89 6.31 -39.89
C PHE A 38 34.69 5.90 -41.36
N ILE A 39 33.54 5.30 -41.68
CA ILE A 39 32.99 5.24 -43.04
C ILE A 39 31.64 5.94 -42.98
N GLY A 40 31.55 7.08 -43.67
CA GLY A 40 30.34 7.90 -43.76
C GLY A 40 29.27 7.28 -44.65
N ILE A 41 28.00 7.54 -44.31
CA ILE A 41 26.84 7.26 -45.15
C ILE A 41 26.03 8.56 -45.28
N PRO A 42 25.51 8.89 -46.48
CA PRO A 42 24.97 10.20 -46.80
C PRO A 42 23.51 10.41 -46.36
N ALA A 43 23.12 11.69 -46.42
CA ALA A 43 21.84 12.27 -46.02
C ALA A 43 20.60 11.66 -46.71
N ARG A 44 19.49 11.63 -45.96
CA ARG A 44 18.12 11.43 -46.48
C ARG A 44 17.61 12.69 -47.20
N PRO A 45 16.79 12.57 -48.25
CA PRO A 45 15.93 13.65 -48.68
C PRO A 45 14.56 13.59 -47.96
N ALA A 46 14.01 14.78 -47.76
CA ALA A 46 12.65 15.04 -47.34
C ALA A 46 11.65 14.72 -48.46
N LEU A 47 10.42 14.31 -48.10
CA LEU A 47 9.24 14.51 -48.95
C LEU A 47 8.00 14.79 -48.09
N ASP A 48 7.33 15.86 -48.51
CA ASP A 48 6.07 16.40 -48.05
C ASP A 48 4.85 15.58 -48.47
N GLY A 49 3.79 15.69 -47.67
CA GLY A 49 2.42 15.96 -48.12
C GLY A 49 1.56 14.81 -48.66
N ILE A 50 0.37 14.62 -48.07
CA ILE A 50 -0.96 14.62 -48.74
C ILE A 50 -2.09 14.47 -47.70
N SER A 51 -3.20 15.16 -47.97
CA SER A 51 -4.39 15.45 -47.15
C SER A 51 -5.45 14.34 -47.00
N ARG A 52 -6.31 14.56 -45.97
CA ARG A 52 -7.77 14.25 -45.80
C ARG A 52 -8.48 13.57 -47.00
N THR A 53 -9.42 12.63 -46.87
CA THR A 53 -10.74 12.74 -46.16
C THR A 53 -11.54 11.41 -46.30
N GLN A 54 -12.53 11.20 -45.39
CA GLN A 54 -13.76 10.36 -45.49
C GLN A 54 -13.60 8.81 -45.41
N LEU A 55 -14.52 7.98 -44.88
CA LEU A 55 -15.99 7.97 -44.73
C LEU A 55 -16.36 6.87 -43.67
N VAL A 56 -17.10 7.12 -42.58
CA VAL A 56 -18.54 6.82 -42.33
C VAL A 56 -18.96 5.33 -42.19
N ARG A 57 -19.60 5.04 -41.03
CA ARG A 57 -20.73 4.12 -40.70
C ARG A 57 -20.52 2.68 -40.19
N ASN A 58 -21.07 2.52 -38.97
CA ASN A 58 -22.13 1.61 -38.51
C ASN A 58 -21.86 0.14 -38.12
N ALA A 59 -22.31 -0.15 -36.89
CA ALA A 59 -23.10 -1.30 -36.39
C ALA A 59 -22.46 -1.80 -35.08
N GLY A 60 -23.11 -1.94 -33.93
CA GLY A 60 -24.53 -2.07 -33.61
C GLY A 60 -24.78 -3.44 -32.96
N LEU A 61 -25.19 -3.44 -31.67
CA LEU A 61 -25.98 -4.49 -30.97
C LEU A 61 -25.22 -5.83 -30.73
N THR A 62 -25.39 -6.66 -29.70
CA THR A 62 -26.41 -6.91 -28.65
C THR A 62 -25.78 -7.90 -27.66
N SER A 63 -25.91 -7.69 -26.34
CA SER A 63 -26.71 -8.52 -25.41
C SER A 63 -26.83 -10.02 -25.72
N THR A 64 -26.31 -10.86 -24.83
CA THR A 64 -27.02 -12.05 -24.32
C THR A 64 -26.56 -12.39 -22.91
N ALA A 65 -27.52 -12.32 -21.98
CA ALA A 65 -27.46 -12.94 -20.66
C ALA A 65 -27.92 -14.40 -20.75
N SER A 66 -27.21 -15.31 -20.08
CA SER A 66 -27.71 -16.63 -19.66
C SER A 66 -27.19 -16.84 -18.23
N GLN A 67 -28.00 -16.74 -17.19
CA GLN A 67 -29.01 -17.69 -16.72
C GLN A 67 -28.41 -19.09 -16.49
N CYS A 68 -27.82 -19.27 -15.30
CA CYS A 68 -27.61 -20.57 -14.67
C CYS A 68 -28.30 -20.53 -13.29
N ASP A 69 -29.50 -21.12 -13.25
CA ASP A 69 -30.24 -21.53 -12.06
C ASP A 69 -29.78 -22.95 -11.70
N LEU A 70 -29.02 -23.13 -10.62
CA LEU A 70 -28.96 -24.40 -9.90
C LEU A 70 -28.82 -24.12 -8.39
N GLY A 71 -29.67 -24.78 -7.62
CA GLY A 71 -30.08 -24.38 -6.29
C GLY A 71 -29.09 -24.65 -5.17
N CYS A 72 -29.03 -23.70 -4.24
CA CYS A 72 -28.63 -23.92 -2.84
C CYS A 72 -29.76 -23.40 -1.95
N ARG A 73 -30.61 -24.33 -1.47
CA ARG A 73 -31.49 -24.10 -0.32
C ARG A 73 -30.64 -24.29 0.93
N GLU A 74 -30.17 -23.20 1.53
CA GLU A 74 -29.88 -23.07 2.96
C GLU A 74 -29.52 -21.61 3.31
N GLY A 75 -30.12 -21.08 4.39
CA GLY A 75 -29.71 -19.85 5.07
C GLY A 75 -30.25 -18.50 4.58
N SER A 76 -31.58 -18.31 4.50
CA SER A 76 -32.21 -17.02 4.11
C SER A 76 -32.04 -15.89 5.13
N PHE A 77 -31.68 -16.20 6.39
CA PHE A 77 -31.63 -15.21 7.48
C PHE A 77 -30.34 -14.36 7.46
N ALA A 78 -29.17 -14.99 7.25
CA ALA A 78 -27.88 -14.30 7.20
C ALA A 78 -27.71 -13.42 5.95
N LYS A 79 -28.25 -13.86 4.80
CA LYS A 79 -28.21 -13.08 3.54
C LYS A 79 -29.05 -11.81 3.61
N GLY A 80 -30.11 -11.79 4.42
CA GLY A 80 -30.97 -10.62 4.63
C GLY A 80 -30.28 -9.50 5.40
N LEU A 81 -29.54 -9.84 6.47
CA LEU A 81 -28.80 -8.88 7.29
C LEU A 81 -27.65 -8.22 6.49
N CYS A 82 -26.90 -9.00 5.71
CA CYS A 82 -25.80 -8.48 4.89
C CYS A 82 -26.28 -7.53 3.77
N ARG A 83 -27.44 -7.81 3.14
CA ARG A 83 -28.03 -6.92 2.12
C ARG A 83 -28.56 -5.61 2.71
N LYS A 84 -29.14 -5.66 3.91
CA LYS A 84 -29.65 -4.46 4.60
C LYS A 84 -28.51 -3.55 5.06
N ALA A 85 -27.41 -4.12 5.56
CA ALA A 85 -26.18 -3.41 5.90
C ALA A 85 -25.50 -2.76 4.67
N ARG A 86 -25.50 -3.42 3.50
CA ARG A 86 -25.00 -2.80 2.26
C ARG A 86 -25.89 -1.64 1.78
N ARG A 87 -27.21 -1.72 2.00
CA ARG A 87 -28.14 -0.67 1.59
C ARG A 87 -28.05 0.58 2.48
N LEU A 88 -27.84 0.40 3.79
CA LEU A 88 -27.56 1.49 4.72
C LEU A 88 -26.22 2.18 4.42
N ARG A 89 -25.19 1.41 4.04
CA ARG A 89 -23.91 1.97 3.53
C ARG A 89 -24.09 2.90 2.32
N GLY A 90 -25.01 2.59 1.41
CA GLY A 90 -25.30 3.45 0.27
C GLY A 90 -25.93 4.80 0.66
N ILE A 91 -26.84 4.79 1.64
CA ILE A 91 -27.58 5.98 2.10
C ILE A 91 -26.67 6.92 2.91
N LEU A 92 -25.79 6.37 3.76
CA LEU A 92 -24.82 7.17 4.50
C LEU A 92 -23.73 7.78 3.58
N ARG A 93 -23.41 7.11 2.45
CA ARG A 93 -22.40 7.60 1.49
C ARG A 93 -22.89 8.73 0.58
N SER A 94 -24.18 8.82 0.27
CA SER A 94 -24.69 9.85 -0.65
C SER A 94 -24.78 11.26 -0.05
N ALA A 95 -24.57 11.40 1.27
CA ALA A 95 -24.60 12.70 1.96
C ALA A 95 -23.21 13.32 2.23
N ALA A 96 -22.12 12.60 1.90
CA ALA A 96 -20.74 13.06 2.13
C ALA A 96 -20.01 13.22 0.80
N ALA A 97 -20.15 14.39 0.18
CA ALA A 97 -19.30 14.79 -0.93
C ALA A 97 -18.36 15.91 -0.44
N GLU A 98 -17.08 15.69 -0.74
CA GLU A 98 -15.88 16.53 -0.53
C GLU A 98 -15.15 16.38 0.83
N ASP A 99 -14.02 15.65 0.76
CA ASP A 99 -12.85 15.63 1.67
C ASP A 99 -13.10 15.49 3.18
N ASP A 100 -13.92 14.52 3.59
CA ASP A 100 -14.07 14.19 5.01
C ASP A 100 -13.02 13.15 5.46
N GLU A 101 -12.01 13.59 6.21
CA GLU A 101 -10.82 12.84 6.67
C GLU A 101 -11.11 11.76 7.73
N THR A 102 -12.38 11.48 8.06
CA THR A 102 -12.64 10.58 9.20
C THR A 102 -12.67 9.12 8.84
N ILE A 103 -11.73 8.41 9.48
CA ILE A 103 -11.42 7.00 9.31
C ILE A 103 -11.91 6.21 10.52
N VAL A 104 -12.46 5.03 10.25
CA VAL A 104 -12.90 4.10 11.28
C VAL A 104 -11.70 3.37 11.91
N PRO A 105 -11.72 3.09 13.22
CA PRO A 105 -10.65 2.40 13.92
C PRO A 105 -10.66 0.89 13.66
N ILE A 106 -10.41 0.49 12.41
CA ILE A 106 -10.30 -0.90 11.94
C ILE A 106 -9.02 -1.04 11.10
N GLY A 107 -8.52 -2.26 10.90
CA GLY A 107 -7.35 -2.48 10.07
C GLY A 107 -6.07 -1.97 10.73
N PRO A 108 -5.11 -1.44 9.94
CA PRO A 108 -3.89 -0.84 10.49
C PRO A 108 -4.16 0.44 11.29
N PHE A 109 -5.41 0.90 11.36
CA PHE A 109 -5.83 2.04 12.17
C PHE A 109 -6.55 1.59 13.44
N CYS A 110 -6.59 0.28 13.71
CA CYS A 110 -7.18 -0.27 14.92
C CYS A 110 -6.29 0.07 16.14
N PRO A 111 -6.86 0.65 17.20
CA PRO A 111 -6.12 1.03 18.39
C PRO A 111 -6.05 -0.07 19.45
N PHE A 112 -6.91 -1.09 19.32
CA PHE A 112 -6.90 -2.27 20.17
C PHE A 112 -5.93 -3.25 19.52
N VAL A 113 -4.82 -3.51 20.18
CA VAL A 113 -3.74 -4.33 19.63
C VAL A 113 -3.67 -5.64 20.37
N SER A 114 -3.55 -6.75 19.64
CA SER A 114 -3.32 -8.04 20.24
C SER A 114 -1.87 -8.18 20.68
N ASP A 115 -1.63 -9.00 21.70
CA ASP A 115 -0.27 -9.27 22.19
C ASP A 115 0.61 -9.88 21.08
N SER A 116 0.00 -10.72 20.23
CA SER A 116 0.68 -11.31 19.07
C SER A 116 1.11 -10.24 18.07
N PHE A 117 0.25 -9.25 17.79
CA PHE A 117 0.58 -8.15 16.90
C PHE A 117 1.70 -7.27 17.47
N VAL A 118 1.65 -6.95 18.77
CA VAL A 118 2.70 -6.15 19.45
C VAL A 118 4.07 -6.85 19.36
N ASN A 119 4.10 -8.16 19.60
CA ASN A 119 5.35 -8.93 19.50
C ASN A 119 5.91 -8.91 18.07
N MET A 120 5.03 -9.04 17.07
CA MET A 120 5.41 -8.96 15.66
C MET A 120 5.92 -7.56 15.29
N GLU A 121 5.24 -6.49 15.70
CA GLU A 121 5.67 -5.10 15.48
C GLU A 121 7.03 -4.81 16.14
N ALA A 122 7.27 -5.33 17.35
CA ALA A 122 8.56 -5.19 18.03
C ALA A 122 9.71 -5.87 17.28
N CYS A 123 9.45 -7.00 16.60
CA CYS A 123 10.42 -7.64 15.71
C CYS A 123 10.71 -6.80 14.45
N MET A 124 9.80 -5.90 14.06
CA MET A 124 9.96 -5.02 12.89
C MET A 124 10.65 -3.69 13.21
N GLU A 125 10.43 -3.06 14.37
CA GLU A 125 10.72 -1.63 14.58
C GLU A 125 12.18 -1.25 14.88
N GLU A 126 12.83 -1.82 15.91
CA GLU A 126 13.87 -1.04 16.62
C GLU A 126 15.18 -0.89 15.82
N GLY A 127 15.59 -1.92 15.07
CA GLY A 127 16.83 -1.89 14.27
C GLY A 127 16.62 -1.64 12.78
N HIS A 128 15.52 -2.15 12.22
CA HIS A 128 15.33 -2.17 10.76
C HIS A 128 15.02 -0.77 10.21
N ARG A 129 14.15 0.00 10.88
CA ARG A 129 13.75 1.33 10.41
C ARG A 129 14.92 2.32 10.32
N LYS A 130 15.65 2.51 11.43
CA LYS A 130 16.77 3.47 11.48
C LYS A 130 17.84 3.13 10.44
N ASN A 131 18.08 1.82 10.24
CA ASN A 131 18.99 1.35 9.21
C ASN A 131 18.44 1.64 7.81
N MET A 132 17.16 1.41 7.55
CA MET A 132 16.55 1.67 6.25
C MET A 132 16.52 3.14 5.87
N GLU A 133 16.13 4.02 6.80
CA GLU A 133 16.15 5.47 6.57
C GLU A 133 17.57 5.95 6.23
N ARG A 134 18.58 5.46 6.97
CA ARG A 134 19.98 5.73 6.68
C ARG A 134 20.40 5.23 5.29
N ILE A 135 20.02 3.99 4.93
CA ILE A 135 20.34 3.40 3.61
C ILE A 135 19.71 4.24 2.49
N ILE A 136 18.42 4.57 2.59
CA ILE A 136 17.70 5.36 1.57
C ILE A 136 18.36 6.73 1.41
N ASN A 137 18.56 7.46 2.50
CA ASN A 137 19.19 8.78 2.47
C ASN A 137 20.60 8.73 1.88
N ARG A 138 21.38 7.68 2.18
CA ARG A 138 22.73 7.55 1.63
C ARG A 138 22.73 7.16 0.16
N VAL A 139 21.83 6.28 -0.27
CA VAL A 139 21.65 5.93 -1.69
C VAL A 139 21.29 7.18 -2.51
N ASP A 140 20.46 8.06 -1.96
CA ASP A 140 20.12 9.34 -2.60
C ASP A 140 21.30 10.29 -2.69
N GLN A 141 22.13 10.37 -1.65
CA GLN A 141 23.35 11.18 -1.71
C GLN A 141 24.37 10.63 -2.71
N LEU A 142 24.56 9.30 -2.76
CA LEU A 142 25.45 8.65 -3.72
C LEU A 142 25.05 8.91 -5.17
N ALA A 143 23.76 9.14 -5.42
CA ALA A 143 23.26 9.52 -6.74
C ALA A 143 23.79 10.87 -7.24
N GLU A 144 24.03 11.79 -6.31
CA GLU A 144 24.44 13.16 -6.60
C GLU A 144 25.97 13.29 -6.67
N GLU A 145 26.70 12.30 -6.15
CA GLU A 145 28.15 12.26 -6.17
C GLU A 145 28.71 11.91 -7.55
N ALA A 146 29.69 12.69 -8.02
CA ALA A 146 30.32 12.45 -9.32
C ALA A 146 31.17 11.16 -9.35
N MET A 147 31.77 10.80 -8.21
CA MET A 147 32.67 9.65 -8.05
C MET A 147 32.48 9.03 -6.64
N PRO A 148 31.39 8.29 -6.41
CA PRO A 148 31.11 7.66 -5.13
C PRO A 148 32.19 6.63 -4.74
N ASP A 149 32.42 6.47 -3.43
CA ASP A 149 33.36 5.47 -2.91
C ASP A 149 32.85 4.04 -3.17
N THR A 150 33.68 3.24 -3.85
CA THR A 150 33.37 1.85 -4.18
C THR A 150 33.19 0.96 -2.95
N GLN A 151 33.94 1.19 -1.88
CA GLN A 151 33.82 0.38 -0.67
C GLN A 151 32.49 0.67 0.05
N GLU A 152 32.10 1.94 0.10
CA GLU A 152 30.82 2.35 0.63
C GLU A 152 29.63 1.80 -0.18
N GLN A 153 29.69 1.83 -1.51
CA GLN A 153 28.66 1.25 -2.37
C GLN A 153 28.47 -0.25 -2.09
N LEU A 154 29.57 -1.00 -1.96
CA LEU A 154 29.52 -2.42 -1.60
C LEU A 154 28.87 -2.64 -0.24
N ARG A 155 29.25 -1.85 0.77
CA ARG A 155 28.65 -1.92 2.11
C ARG A 155 27.15 -1.65 2.08
N LEU A 156 26.72 -0.58 1.40
CA LEU A 156 25.29 -0.24 1.30
C LEU A 156 24.49 -1.30 0.55
N GLY A 157 25.05 -1.89 -0.51
CA GLY A 157 24.41 -3.02 -1.19
C GLY A 157 24.19 -4.22 -0.27
N GLN A 158 25.19 -4.56 0.56
CA GLN A 158 25.06 -5.64 1.55
C GLN A 158 24.03 -5.32 2.64
N GLU A 159 24.05 -4.10 3.19
CA GLU A 159 23.08 -3.65 4.19
C GLU A 159 21.65 -3.66 3.62
N MET A 160 21.48 -3.22 2.36
CA MET A 160 20.21 -3.25 1.67
C MET A 160 19.69 -4.67 1.46
N ARG A 161 20.57 -5.63 1.12
CA ARG A 161 20.21 -7.05 0.98
C ARG A 161 19.79 -7.67 2.31
N GLU A 162 20.51 -7.37 3.38
CA GLU A 162 20.15 -7.82 4.73
C GLU A 162 18.77 -7.27 5.13
N ALA A 163 18.53 -6.00 4.84
CA ALA A 163 17.25 -5.37 5.11
C ALA A 163 16.10 -5.98 4.28
N ASP A 164 16.30 -6.22 2.98
CA ASP A 164 15.33 -6.92 2.13
C ASP A 164 15.02 -8.32 2.67
N SER A 165 16.05 -9.06 3.09
CA SER A 165 15.89 -10.40 3.67
C SER A 165 15.04 -10.39 4.94
N LYS A 166 15.24 -9.40 5.82
CA LYS A 166 14.43 -9.21 7.04
C LYS A 166 12.99 -8.85 6.70
N TRP A 167 12.78 -7.94 5.74
CA TRP A 167 11.45 -7.54 5.30
C TRP A 167 10.66 -8.72 4.72
N ARG A 168 11.28 -9.56 3.87
CA ARG A 168 10.66 -10.80 3.37
C ARG A 168 10.31 -11.78 4.47
N ALA A 169 11.21 -11.97 5.44
CA ALA A 169 10.94 -12.82 6.59
C ALA A 169 9.71 -12.33 7.38
N ASN A 170 9.61 -11.01 7.60
CA ASN A 170 8.46 -10.41 8.27
C ASN A 170 7.17 -10.58 7.46
N LEU A 171 7.18 -10.34 6.15
CA LEU A 171 6.00 -10.57 5.30
C LEU A 171 5.54 -12.03 5.33
N MET A 172 6.49 -12.97 5.31
CA MET A 172 6.18 -14.39 5.42
C MET A 172 5.58 -14.73 6.79
N GLN A 173 6.13 -14.18 7.88
CA GLN A 173 5.54 -14.33 9.21
C GLN A 173 4.11 -13.78 9.25
N MET A 174 3.87 -12.59 8.68
CA MET A 174 2.55 -11.98 8.68
C MET A 174 1.53 -12.80 7.87
N ARG A 175 1.95 -13.33 6.71
CA ARG A 175 1.11 -14.16 5.84
C ARG A 175 0.58 -15.41 6.54
N TYR A 176 1.40 -16.02 7.40
CA TYR A 176 1.06 -17.27 8.09
C TYR A 176 0.69 -17.08 9.56
N ALA A 177 0.62 -15.83 10.04
CA ALA A 177 0.27 -15.55 11.42
C ALA A 177 -1.08 -16.14 11.81
N GLU A 178 -1.22 -16.58 13.06
CA GLU A 178 -2.52 -17.03 13.59
C GLU A 178 -3.41 -15.87 13.99
N ASP A 179 -2.81 -14.73 14.34
CA ASP A 179 -3.49 -13.52 14.77
C ASP A 179 -4.19 -12.80 13.61
N PHE A 180 -5.44 -12.37 13.86
CA PHE A 180 -6.28 -11.67 12.89
C PHE A 180 -5.63 -10.36 12.41
N GLN A 181 -5.17 -9.50 13.32
CA GLN A 181 -4.66 -8.16 12.96
C GLN A 181 -3.38 -8.25 12.14
N THR A 182 -2.54 -9.21 12.47
CA THR A 182 -1.30 -9.48 11.73
C THR A 182 -1.60 -9.92 10.28
N ARG A 183 -2.58 -10.83 10.11
CA ARG A 183 -3.07 -11.21 8.78
C ARG A 183 -3.75 -10.06 8.05
N GLU A 184 -4.58 -9.28 8.75
CA GLU A 184 -5.28 -8.12 8.19
C GLU A 184 -4.28 -7.08 7.66
N LEU A 185 -3.18 -6.83 8.38
CA LEU A 185 -2.09 -5.96 7.92
C LEU A 185 -1.40 -6.50 6.65
N PHE A 186 -1.18 -7.81 6.56
CA PHE A 186 -0.63 -8.44 5.36
C PHE A 186 -1.56 -8.24 4.15
N GLU A 187 -2.84 -8.54 4.31
CA GLU A 187 -3.84 -8.41 3.25
C GLU A 187 -4.08 -6.95 2.84
N PHE A 188 -4.04 -6.03 3.81
CA PHE A 188 -4.07 -4.59 3.56
C PHE A 188 -2.87 -4.15 2.72
N THR A 189 -1.67 -4.62 3.07
CA THR A 189 -0.44 -4.35 2.31
C THR A 189 -0.56 -4.90 0.89
N GLU A 190 -1.04 -6.14 0.74
CA GLU A 190 -1.26 -6.75 -0.57
C GLU A 190 -2.29 -5.97 -1.42
N ALA A 191 -3.41 -5.57 -0.83
CA ALA A 191 -4.43 -4.74 -1.50
C ALA A 191 -3.86 -3.38 -1.92
N HIS A 192 -3.06 -2.74 -1.07
CA HIS A 192 -2.43 -1.47 -1.36
C HIS A 192 -1.46 -1.59 -2.55
N LEU A 193 -0.59 -2.60 -2.53
CA LEU A 193 0.34 -2.87 -3.63
C LEU A 193 -0.40 -3.10 -4.96
N ARG A 194 -1.43 -3.95 -4.95
CA ARG A 194 -2.23 -4.22 -6.16
C ARG A 194 -2.88 -2.95 -6.70
N HIS A 195 -3.32 -2.04 -5.82
CA HIS A 195 -3.86 -0.76 -6.26
C HIS A 195 -2.84 0.10 -7.00
N LEU A 196 -1.58 0.05 -6.57
CA LEU A 196 -0.45 0.72 -7.21
C LEU A 196 0.06 -0.02 -8.46
N GLY A 197 -0.62 -1.10 -8.87
CA GLY A 197 -0.27 -1.88 -10.05
C GLY A 197 0.98 -2.75 -9.88
N VAL A 198 1.37 -3.00 -8.62
CA VAL A 198 2.57 -3.77 -8.26
C VAL A 198 2.20 -4.95 -7.35
N SER A 199 2.96 -6.03 -7.45
CA SER A 199 2.84 -7.19 -6.58
C SER A 199 3.96 -7.24 -5.56
N ILE A 200 3.76 -7.99 -4.47
CA ILE A 200 4.80 -8.24 -3.47
C ILE A 200 6.05 -8.84 -4.13
N ALA A 201 5.87 -9.78 -5.06
CA ALA A 201 6.98 -10.40 -5.79
C ALA A 201 7.76 -9.40 -6.68
N GLU A 202 7.09 -8.44 -7.31
CA GLU A 202 7.76 -7.38 -8.06
C GLU A 202 8.54 -6.44 -7.12
N VAL A 203 7.99 -6.09 -5.96
CA VAL A 203 8.69 -5.29 -4.94
C VAL A 203 9.94 -6.00 -4.44
N GLU A 204 9.82 -7.29 -4.11
CA GLU A 204 10.92 -8.16 -3.71
C GLU A 204 12.01 -8.25 -4.78
N SER A 205 11.61 -8.49 -6.04
CA SER A 205 12.56 -8.59 -7.15
C SER A 205 13.32 -7.28 -7.37
N PHE A 206 12.60 -6.16 -7.33
CA PHE A 206 13.19 -4.84 -7.48
C PHE A 206 14.13 -4.50 -6.32
N ALA A 207 13.76 -4.82 -5.08
CA ALA A 207 14.59 -4.65 -3.89
C ALA A 207 15.93 -5.38 -3.99
N SER A 208 15.89 -6.67 -4.37
CA SER A 208 17.10 -7.47 -4.57
C SER A 208 17.98 -6.89 -5.66
N TRP A 209 17.38 -6.51 -6.80
CA TRP A 209 18.12 -5.94 -7.92
C TRP A 209 18.84 -4.65 -7.53
N GLN A 210 18.19 -3.75 -6.77
CA GLN A 210 18.84 -2.52 -6.28
C GLN A 210 20.08 -2.82 -5.41
N ALA A 211 20.00 -3.82 -4.54
CA ALA A 211 21.14 -4.26 -3.74
C ALA A 211 22.26 -4.84 -4.63
N ASP A 212 21.90 -5.69 -5.61
CA ASP A 212 22.86 -6.28 -6.55
C ASP A 212 23.59 -5.21 -7.39
N VAL A 213 22.90 -4.13 -7.78
CA VAL A 213 23.47 -2.99 -8.52
C VAL A 213 24.54 -2.27 -7.68
N LEU A 214 24.23 -1.95 -6.42
CA LEU A 214 25.18 -1.29 -5.52
C LEU A 214 26.43 -2.15 -5.27
N GLU A 215 26.23 -3.45 -5.04
CA GLU A 215 27.35 -4.38 -4.87
C GLU A 215 28.19 -4.51 -6.15
N SER A 216 27.57 -4.51 -7.33
CA SER A 216 28.27 -4.60 -8.61
C SER A 216 29.14 -3.37 -8.85
N PHE A 217 28.63 -2.16 -8.56
CA PHE A 217 29.42 -0.94 -8.65
C PHE A 217 30.61 -0.95 -7.69
N GLY A 218 30.40 -1.36 -6.44
CA GLY A 218 31.48 -1.49 -5.47
C GLY A 218 32.56 -2.50 -5.89
N ARG A 219 32.19 -3.54 -6.64
CA ARG A 219 33.11 -4.54 -7.21
C ARG A 219 33.66 -4.16 -8.59
N ARG A 220 33.27 -3.00 -9.15
CA ARG A 220 33.59 -2.56 -10.52
C ARG A 220 33.16 -3.58 -11.59
N GLN A 221 32.03 -4.22 -11.38
CA GLN A 221 31.40 -5.15 -12.30
C GLN A 221 30.22 -4.49 -13.02
N LEU A 222 29.80 -5.08 -14.13
CA LEU A 222 28.56 -4.69 -14.79
C LEU A 222 27.38 -4.90 -13.84
N PRO A 223 26.48 -3.91 -13.68
CA PRO A 223 25.25 -4.12 -12.94
C PRO A 223 24.41 -5.20 -13.64
N PRO A 224 23.67 -6.02 -12.87
CA PRO A 224 22.77 -7.00 -13.45
C PRO A 224 21.64 -6.31 -14.22
N THR A 225 21.13 -7.02 -15.23
CA THR A 225 19.94 -6.56 -15.96
C THR A 225 18.75 -6.43 -15.00
N PRO A 226 17.99 -5.34 -15.08
CA PRO A 226 16.83 -5.14 -14.21
C PRO A 226 15.76 -6.20 -14.48
N SER A 227 15.16 -6.72 -13.40
CA SER A 227 14.04 -7.66 -13.49
C SER A 227 12.72 -6.98 -13.85
N VAL A 228 12.62 -5.67 -13.57
CA VAL A 228 11.49 -4.80 -13.91
C VAL A 228 12.00 -3.71 -14.85
N ASP A 229 11.28 -3.45 -15.94
CA ASP A 229 11.65 -2.41 -16.89
C ASP A 229 11.80 -1.04 -16.17
N PRO A 230 13.02 -0.45 -16.15
CA PRO A 230 13.29 0.82 -15.47
C PRO A 230 12.51 1.99 -16.06
N SER A 231 12.00 1.86 -17.30
CA SER A 231 11.18 2.88 -17.96
C SER A 231 9.69 2.76 -17.66
N SER A 232 9.27 1.72 -16.94
CA SER A 232 7.88 1.52 -16.56
C SER A 232 7.46 2.48 -15.46
N ASP A 233 6.26 3.06 -15.59
CA ASP A 233 5.61 3.85 -14.53
C ASP A 233 5.54 3.10 -13.18
N LYS A 234 5.59 1.76 -13.21
CA LYS A 234 5.64 0.90 -12.03
C LYS A 234 6.84 1.20 -11.14
N VAL A 235 7.98 1.60 -11.68
CA VAL A 235 9.21 1.84 -10.89
C VAL A 235 9.03 2.99 -9.92
N PHE A 236 8.25 4.01 -10.28
CA PHE A 236 7.91 5.11 -9.37
C PHE A 236 7.07 4.63 -8.20
N HIS A 237 6.07 3.80 -8.50
CA HIS A 237 5.22 3.21 -7.47
C HIS A 237 6.02 2.26 -6.58
N LEU A 238 6.87 1.40 -7.15
CA LEU A 238 7.76 0.52 -6.39
C LEU A 238 8.67 1.30 -5.46
N ARG A 239 9.23 2.43 -5.91
CA ARG A 239 10.07 3.27 -5.06
C ARG A 239 9.29 3.92 -3.92
N GLY A 240 8.18 4.59 -4.21
CA GLY A 240 7.34 5.21 -3.16
C GLY A 240 6.80 4.18 -2.16
N VAL A 241 6.41 3.01 -2.64
CA VAL A 241 6.02 1.86 -1.82
C VAL A 241 7.16 1.40 -0.93
N LEU A 242 8.34 1.22 -1.49
CA LEU A 242 9.49 0.75 -0.73
C LEU A 242 9.87 1.74 0.34
N ASP A 243 9.83 3.04 0.05
CA ASP A 243 10.07 4.08 1.04
C ASP A 243 9.00 4.01 2.14
N SER A 244 7.70 3.92 1.80
CA SER A 244 6.63 3.82 2.79
C SER A 244 6.63 2.51 3.60
N LEU A 245 6.96 1.36 2.99
CA LEU A 245 6.95 0.04 3.64
C LEU A 245 8.23 -0.24 4.45
N ARG A 246 9.39 0.24 3.99
CA ARG A 246 10.68 0.02 4.67
C ARG A 246 10.93 0.98 5.82
N LEU A 247 10.28 2.14 5.82
CA LEU A 247 10.37 3.11 6.93
C LEU A 247 9.60 2.67 8.18
N GLY A 248 8.95 1.49 8.17
CA GLY A 248 8.50 0.72 9.33
C GLY A 248 8.19 1.55 10.56
N GLY A 249 7.13 2.36 10.51
CA GLY A 249 6.69 3.16 11.64
C GLY A 249 5.62 2.44 12.43
N LYS A 250 5.50 2.74 13.72
CA LYS A 250 4.36 2.34 14.56
C LYS A 250 3.07 2.38 13.77
N HIS A 251 2.56 1.18 13.48
CA HIS A 251 1.23 0.98 12.93
C HIS A 251 0.19 1.16 14.03
N THR A 252 0.63 1.08 15.28
CA THR A 252 -0.19 1.33 16.45
C THR A 252 -0.45 2.82 16.65
N VAL A 253 -1.69 3.22 16.37
CA VAL A 253 -2.20 4.54 16.73
C VAL A 253 -2.49 4.53 18.22
N ALA A 254 -1.58 5.11 19.02
CA ALA A 254 -1.79 5.27 20.46
C ALA A 254 -3.08 6.05 20.72
N MET A 255 -3.90 5.58 21.66
CA MET A 255 -5.19 6.19 21.92
C MET A 255 -5.37 6.82 23.29
N SER A 256 -6.07 7.96 23.23
CA SER A 256 -6.97 8.43 24.27
C SER A 256 -8.25 8.94 23.57
N PHE A 257 -9.27 8.09 23.43
CA PHE A 257 -10.63 8.56 23.11
C PHE A 257 -11.20 9.22 24.37
N ALA A 258 -10.70 10.40 24.73
CA ALA A 258 -11.42 11.26 25.64
C ALA A 258 -12.64 11.79 24.87
N PRO A 259 -13.88 11.44 25.27
CA PRO A 259 -15.05 12.07 24.65
C PRO A 259 -14.91 13.59 24.81
N PRO A 260 -15.16 14.38 23.75
CA PRO A 260 -15.30 15.83 23.85
C PRO A 260 -16.24 16.20 24.98
N LYS A 261 -15.96 17.31 25.68
CA LYS A 261 -16.77 17.79 26.81
C LYS A 261 -18.25 18.01 26.46
N ALA A 262 -18.58 18.29 25.19
CA ALA A 262 -19.96 18.42 24.74
C ALA A 262 -20.75 17.09 24.75
N MET A 263 -20.05 15.97 24.94
CA MET A 263 -20.61 14.62 25.04
C MET A 263 -20.57 14.09 26.48
N ASP A 264 -20.76 14.98 27.46
CA ASP A 264 -21.00 14.62 28.87
C ASP A 264 -22.38 13.96 29.10
N SER A 265 -23.04 13.49 28.03
CA SER A 265 -24.21 12.63 28.16
C SER A 265 -23.76 11.25 28.64
N PRO A 266 -24.25 10.77 29.79
CA PRO A 266 -23.88 9.46 30.32
C PRO A 266 -24.20 8.34 29.33
N VAL A 267 -25.25 8.50 28.52
CA VAL A 267 -25.66 7.52 27.50
C VAL A 267 -24.60 7.35 26.41
N VAL A 268 -23.97 8.45 25.97
CA VAL A 268 -22.97 8.39 24.89
C VAL A 268 -21.65 7.82 25.41
N GLN A 269 -21.28 8.15 26.65
CA GLN A 269 -20.13 7.56 27.32
C GLN A 269 -20.32 6.04 27.53
N GLU A 270 -21.51 5.60 27.94
CA GLU A 270 -21.84 4.18 28.06
C GLU A 270 -21.80 3.46 26.70
N GLU A 271 -22.27 4.09 25.63
CA GLU A 271 -22.19 3.55 24.26
C GLU A 271 -20.75 3.39 23.79
N LEU A 272 -19.90 4.41 24.00
CA LEU A 272 -18.46 4.34 23.70
C LEU A 272 -17.80 3.21 24.48
N GLN A 273 -17.96 3.17 25.81
CA GLN A 273 -17.37 2.12 26.64
C GLN A 273 -17.84 0.72 26.24
N LYS A 274 -19.09 0.57 25.80
CA LYS A 274 -19.58 -0.70 25.27
C LYS A 274 -18.92 -1.03 23.93
N LEU A 275 -18.80 -0.06 23.02
CA LEU A 275 -18.16 -0.26 21.72
C LEU A 275 -16.68 -0.61 21.85
N GLU A 276 -15.94 0.07 22.73
CA GLU A 276 -14.54 -0.24 23.02
C GLU A 276 -14.38 -1.63 23.62
N ARG A 277 -15.22 -2.01 24.60
CA ARG A 277 -15.20 -3.35 25.19
C ARG A 277 -15.51 -4.45 24.18
N ASP A 278 -16.55 -4.27 23.37
CA ASP A 278 -16.94 -5.24 22.35
C ASP A 278 -15.83 -5.39 21.29
N HIS A 279 -15.21 -4.28 20.89
CA HIS A 279 -14.13 -4.30 19.91
C HIS A 279 -12.87 -4.96 20.48
N ALA A 280 -12.43 -4.59 21.69
CA ALA A 280 -11.29 -5.21 22.35
C ALA A 280 -11.50 -6.72 22.56
N ALA A 281 -12.70 -7.13 22.95
CA ALA A 281 -13.05 -8.54 23.09
C ALA A 281 -12.97 -9.29 21.76
N LEU A 282 -13.43 -8.68 20.67
CA LEU A 282 -13.36 -9.26 19.32
C LEU A 282 -11.92 -9.39 18.85
N ILE A 283 -11.07 -8.38 19.06
CA ILE A 283 -9.64 -8.45 18.73
C ILE A 283 -8.93 -9.54 19.53
N ASN A 284 -9.21 -9.64 20.84
CA ASN A 284 -8.67 -10.69 21.68
C ASN A 284 -9.09 -12.10 21.19
N PHE A 285 -10.35 -12.27 20.79
CA PHE A 285 -10.83 -13.52 20.20
C PHE A 285 -10.14 -13.82 18.85
N GLY A 286 -9.83 -12.77 18.08
CA GLY A 286 -9.12 -12.83 16.80
C GLY A 286 -7.67 -13.28 16.87
N GLN A 287 -7.05 -13.37 18.06
CA GLN A 287 -5.69 -13.88 18.21
C GLN A 287 -5.51 -15.32 17.69
N ARG A 288 -6.60 -16.09 17.68
CA ARG A 288 -6.63 -17.49 17.23
C ARG A 288 -7.26 -17.66 15.85
N TYR A 289 -7.36 -16.60 15.06
CA TYR A 289 -8.04 -16.59 13.77
C TYR A 289 -7.51 -17.65 12.78
N GLY A 290 -6.21 -17.94 12.80
CA GLY A 290 -5.60 -19.00 12.00
C GLY A 290 -6.14 -20.39 12.29
N ALA A 291 -6.58 -20.64 13.52
CA ALA A 291 -7.16 -21.91 13.97
C ALA A 291 -8.66 -22.05 13.65
N PHE A 292 -9.31 -20.99 13.14
CA PHE A 292 -10.70 -21.07 12.73
C PHE A 292 -10.82 -21.85 11.42
N ASP A 293 -11.91 -22.61 11.30
CA ASP A 293 -12.31 -23.24 10.06
C ASP A 293 -12.80 -22.18 9.04
N SER A 294 -13.05 -22.59 7.80
CA SER A 294 -13.53 -21.69 6.73
C SER A 294 -14.80 -20.92 7.14
N GLY A 295 -15.73 -21.58 7.82
CA GLY A 295 -16.97 -20.97 8.30
C GLY A 295 -16.72 -19.96 9.41
N GLY A 296 -15.94 -20.34 10.43
CA GLY A 296 -15.57 -19.48 11.55
C GLY A 296 -14.83 -18.22 11.12
N LYS A 297 -13.89 -18.33 10.16
CA LYS A 297 -13.19 -17.17 9.58
C LYS A 297 -14.15 -16.15 8.97
N LYS A 298 -15.17 -16.61 8.24
CA LYS A 298 -16.17 -15.70 7.61
C LYS A 298 -17.09 -15.07 8.64
N ILE A 299 -17.57 -15.83 9.62
CA ILE A 299 -18.41 -15.32 10.71
C ILE A 299 -17.63 -14.28 11.52
N PHE A 300 -16.36 -14.52 11.81
CA PHE A 300 -15.50 -13.56 12.48
C PHE A 300 -15.40 -12.25 11.69
N LEU A 301 -15.15 -12.32 10.38
CA LEU A 301 -15.11 -11.14 9.51
C LEU A 301 -16.46 -10.40 9.46
N ASP A 302 -17.59 -11.11 9.56
CA ASP A 302 -18.91 -10.47 9.70
C ASP A 302 -19.04 -9.69 11.01
N GLN A 303 -18.51 -10.22 12.12
CA GLN A 303 -18.47 -9.51 13.40
C GLN A 303 -17.58 -8.27 13.34
N VAL A 304 -16.43 -8.33 12.66
CA VAL A 304 -15.56 -7.17 12.44
C VAL A 304 -16.31 -6.08 11.67
N SER A 305 -17.00 -6.43 10.58
CA SER A 305 -17.82 -5.48 9.83
C SER A 305 -18.97 -4.87 10.64
N MET A 306 -19.53 -5.61 11.61
CA MET A 306 -20.55 -5.06 12.52
C MET A 306 -19.96 -4.03 13.49
N ILE A 307 -18.74 -4.25 13.99
CA ILE A 307 -18.02 -3.28 14.83
C ILE A 307 -17.65 -2.04 14.02
N GLU A 308 -17.17 -2.21 12.77
CA GLU A 308 -16.90 -1.13 11.83
C GLU A 308 -18.12 -0.24 11.61
N GLU A 309 -19.30 -0.82 11.36
CA GLU A 309 -20.55 -0.07 11.17
C GLU A 309 -20.94 0.73 12.42
N ARG A 310 -20.77 0.15 13.61
CA ARG A 310 -21.03 0.84 14.87
C ARG A 310 -20.08 2.02 15.08
N TRP A 311 -18.80 1.86 14.77
CA TRP A 311 -17.84 2.97 14.80
C TRP A 311 -18.20 4.06 13.79
N ALA A 312 -18.58 3.70 12.57
CA ALA A 312 -19.00 4.67 11.57
C ALA A 312 -20.21 5.49 12.04
N VAL A 313 -21.21 4.84 12.63
CA VAL A 313 -22.39 5.54 13.21
C VAL A 313 -21.98 6.43 14.37
N TYR A 314 -21.12 5.94 15.27
CA TYR A 314 -20.63 6.71 16.42
C TYR A 314 -19.90 7.97 15.95
N LEU A 315 -18.91 7.84 15.06
CA LEU A 315 -18.12 8.94 14.50
C LEU A 315 -18.98 9.91 13.66
N ALA A 316 -19.98 9.41 12.93
CA ALA A 316 -20.92 10.26 12.19
C ALA A 316 -21.70 11.21 13.13
N ARG A 317 -22.06 10.76 14.34
CA ARG A 317 -22.72 11.63 15.32
C ARG A 317 -21.80 12.77 15.77
N PHE A 318 -20.52 12.49 16.04
CA PHE A 318 -19.54 13.53 16.38
C PHE A 318 -19.48 14.64 15.34
N ARG A 319 -19.40 14.25 14.06
CA ARG A 319 -19.38 15.18 12.93
C ARG A 319 -20.64 16.06 12.90
N LEU A 320 -21.82 15.46 13.07
CA LEU A 320 -23.09 16.18 13.04
C LEU A 320 -23.23 17.20 14.19
N MET A 321 -22.52 17.01 15.30
CA MET A 321 -22.52 17.96 16.42
C MET A 321 -21.51 19.10 16.25
N GLY A 322 -20.67 19.07 15.21
CA GLY A 322 -19.65 20.11 14.96
C GLY A 322 -18.49 20.09 15.96
N GLU A 323 -18.32 18.99 16.70
CA GLU A 323 -17.27 18.84 17.72
C GLU A 323 -15.90 18.58 17.08
N PRO A 324 -14.80 18.97 17.76
CA PRO A 324 -13.46 18.75 17.26
C PRO A 324 -13.15 17.25 17.13
N VAL A 325 -12.36 16.96 16.10
CA VAL A 325 -11.92 15.63 15.71
C VAL A 325 -11.27 14.89 16.90
N PRO A 326 -11.68 13.65 17.23
CA PRO A 326 -11.07 12.89 18.33
C PRO A 326 -9.55 12.75 18.17
N SER A 327 -8.80 12.72 19.28
CA SER A 327 -7.32 12.66 19.27
C SER A 327 -6.76 11.51 18.40
N TYR A 328 -7.47 10.38 18.37
CA TYR A 328 -7.22 9.22 17.51
C TYR A 328 -6.98 9.61 16.04
N MET A 329 -7.75 10.57 15.52
CA MET A 329 -7.65 10.94 14.12
C MET A 329 -6.37 11.69 13.78
N SER A 330 -5.72 12.35 14.74
CA SER A 330 -4.40 12.94 14.50
C SER A 330 -3.38 11.84 14.16
N GLY A 331 -3.36 10.77 14.95
CA GLY A 331 -2.45 9.65 14.71
C GLY A 331 -2.80 8.88 13.44
N ALA A 332 -4.09 8.70 13.16
CA ALA A 332 -4.53 8.08 11.91
C ALA A 332 -4.22 8.94 10.68
N SER A 333 -4.37 10.26 10.76
CA SER A 333 -4.00 11.21 9.68
C SER A 333 -2.51 11.17 9.39
N ASP A 334 -1.66 11.09 10.41
CA ASP A 334 -0.21 10.95 10.21
C ASP A 334 0.15 9.63 9.51
N LEU A 335 -0.49 8.52 9.88
CA LEU A 335 -0.32 7.23 9.19
C LEU A 335 -0.79 7.30 7.74
N LEU A 336 -1.95 7.91 7.48
CA LEU A 336 -2.49 8.13 6.13
C LEU A 336 -1.51 8.95 5.27
N LYS A 337 -0.97 10.06 5.79
CA LYS A 337 0.03 10.88 5.09
C LYS A 337 1.28 10.09 4.75
N ARG A 338 1.80 9.29 5.68
CA ARG A 338 2.99 8.44 5.45
C ARG A 338 2.75 7.37 4.39
N LEU A 339 1.54 6.82 4.34
CA LEU A 339 1.14 5.85 3.32
C LEU A 339 0.73 6.50 1.99
N GLY A 340 0.65 7.84 1.91
CA GLY A 340 0.14 8.54 0.74
C GLY A 340 -1.33 8.26 0.45
N LEU A 341 -2.12 7.96 1.48
CA LEU A 341 -3.53 7.56 1.38
C LEU A 341 -4.47 8.66 1.86
N THR A 342 -5.65 8.72 1.26
CA THR A 342 -6.80 9.44 1.83
C THR A 342 -7.61 8.51 2.72
N ALA A 343 -8.43 9.04 3.63
CA ALA A 343 -9.30 8.23 4.50
C ALA A 343 -10.21 7.30 3.68
N SER A 344 -10.89 7.84 2.65
CA SER A 344 -11.75 7.06 1.75
C SER A 344 -10.99 5.94 1.03
N ARG A 345 -9.73 6.21 0.64
CA ARG A 345 -8.88 5.20 0.00
C ARG A 345 -8.50 4.09 0.99
N ALA A 346 -8.13 4.45 2.20
CA ALA A 346 -7.78 3.50 3.25
C ALA A 346 -8.97 2.60 3.63
N GLU A 347 -10.17 3.15 3.78
CA GLU A 347 -11.40 2.37 4.00
C GLU A 347 -11.63 1.35 2.87
N LYS A 348 -11.45 1.77 1.61
CA LYS A 348 -11.58 0.88 0.47
C LYS A 348 -10.55 -0.25 0.51
N LEU A 349 -9.31 0.04 0.88
CA LEU A 349 -8.25 -0.95 1.03
C LEU A 349 -8.52 -1.94 2.17
N VAL A 350 -9.03 -1.49 3.31
CA VAL A 350 -9.45 -2.37 4.42
C VAL A 350 -10.59 -3.30 3.97
N SER A 351 -11.60 -2.76 3.28
CA SER A 351 -12.68 -3.58 2.72
C SER A 351 -12.15 -4.61 1.70
N GLU A 352 -11.23 -4.21 0.82
CA GLU A 352 -10.60 -5.12 -0.15
C GLU A 352 -9.78 -6.21 0.57
N ALA A 353 -9.06 -5.86 1.64
CA ALA A 353 -8.32 -6.81 2.47
C ALA A 353 -9.25 -7.86 3.09
N HIS A 354 -10.38 -7.45 3.68
CA HIS A 354 -11.37 -8.39 4.22
C HIS A 354 -11.97 -9.30 3.15
N ASP A 355 -12.24 -8.77 1.95
CA ASP A 355 -12.73 -9.57 0.83
C ASP A 355 -11.70 -10.62 0.38
N LEU A 356 -10.41 -10.29 0.40
CA LEU A 356 -9.33 -11.26 0.15
C LEU A 356 -9.27 -12.34 1.22
N MET A 357 -9.40 -11.97 2.49
CA MET A 357 -9.46 -12.93 3.60
C MET A 357 -10.64 -13.89 3.46
N ARG A 358 -11.82 -13.40 3.04
CA ARG A 358 -12.99 -14.26 2.78
C ARG A 358 -12.72 -15.25 1.64
N LYS A 359 -12.14 -14.78 0.53
CA LYS A 359 -11.77 -15.63 -0.60
C LYS A 359 -10.74 -16.69 -0.22
N LYS A 360 -9.74 -16.33 0.60
CA LYS A 360 -8.74 -17.28 1.11
C LYS A 360 -9.38 -18.30 2.05
N ALA A 361 -10.32 -17.88 2.90
CA ALA A 361 -11.08 -18.82 3.73
C ALA A 361 -11.91 -19.83 2.91
N ASP A 362 -12.41 -19.45 1.72
CA ASP A 362 -13.06 -20.40 0.79
C ASP A 362 -12.10 -21.46 0.22
N GLN A 363 -10.81 -21.16 0.14
CA GLN A 363 -9.77 -22.02 -0.43
C GLN A 363 -9.12 -22.96 0.59
N ASP A 364 -9.33 -22.71 1.89
CA ASP A 364 -8.83 -23.54 3.01
C ASP A 364 -9.65 -24.83 3.23
N VAL A 365 -10.58 -25.17 2.34
CA VAL A 365 -11.42 -26.39 2.34
C VAL A 365 -10.75 -27.48 1.54
#